data_AF-A0A8S3GLE2-F1
#
_entry.id   AF-A0A8S3GLE2-F1
#
_cell.length_a   1.000
_cell.length_b   1.000
_cell.length_c   1.000
_cell.angle_alpha   90.00
_cell.angle_beta   90.00
_cell.angle_gamma   90.00
#
_symmetry.space_group_name_H-M   'P 1'
#
loop_
_entity.id
_entity.type
_entity.pdbx_description
1 polymer ?
#
loop_
_entity_poly.entity_id
_entity_poly.type
_entity_poly.pdbx_seq_one_letter_code
_entity_poly.pdbx_strand_id
1 'polypeptide(L)'
;MGDLNARMGGNQQQLSSTNSVEPFIADVEYENGARLVDLCEINNIIVSNTFFQQKLLHQTSWMRPGNKIWHMIDYTRASGAAQVDQNGPP
;
A
#
# COMPACT_ATOMS: atom_id res chain seq x y z
N MET A 1 -3.48 6.14 -10.43
CA MET A 1 -2.39 6.71 -9.60
C MET A 1 -2.90 8.01 -9.00
N GLY A 2 -2.38 8.42 -7.85
CA GLY A 2 -2.61 9.77 -7.29
C GLY A 2 -2.73 9.79 -5.77
N ASP A 3 -3.05 10.97 -5.26
CA ASP A 3 -3.27 11.26 -3.84
C ASP A 3 -4.56 10.58 -3.35
N LEU A 4 -4.40 9.65 -2.41
CA LEU A 4 -5.52 8.98 -1.75
C LEU A 4 -5.78 9.49 -0.34
N ASN A 5 -4.97 10.44 0.14
CA ASN A 5 -5.04 11.01 1.47
C ASN A 5 -5.13 9.92 2.57
N ALA A 6 -4.35 8.85 2.40
CA ALA A 6 -4.32 7.69 3.26
C ALA A 6 -2.87 7.41 3.68
N ARG A 7 -2.67 7.06 4.96
CA ARG A 7 -1.36 6.70 5.50
C ARG A 7 -1.36 5.22 5.80
N MET A 8 -0.88 4.44 4.84
CA MET A 8 -0.63 3.02 5.07
C MET A 8 0.61 2.86 5.93
N GLY A 9 0.60 1.84 6.77
CA GLY A 9 1.66 1.48 7.68
C GLY A 9 1.19 0.26 8.44
N GLY A 10 1.91 -0.13 9.48
CA GLY A 10 1.47 -1.21 10.36
C GLY A 10 2.55 -2.26 10.57
N ASN A 11 2.21 -3.30 11.31
CA ASN A 11 3.14 -4.38 11.56
C ASN A 11 3.46 -5.10 10.24
N GLN A 12 4.76 -5.26 9.93
CA GLN A 12 5.22 -6.00 8.75
C GLN A 12 4.56 -7.39 8.65
N GLN A 13 4.33 -8.06 9.78
CA GLN A 13 3.68 -9.37 9.84
C GLN A 13 2.22 -9.34 9.37
N GLN A 14 1.49 -8.24 9.64
CA GLN A 14 0.12 -8.07 9.19
C GLN A 14 0.08 -7.75 7.69
N LEU A 15 0.96 -6.88 7.22
CA LEU A 15 1.03 -6.50 5.81
C LEU A 15 1.46 -7.68 4.91
N SER A 16 2.40 -8.51 5.38
CA SER A 16 2.83 -9.72 4.67
C SER A 16 1.77 -10.81 4.55
N SER A 17 0.61 -10.67 5.22
CA SER A 17 -0.53 -11.57 5.03
C SER A 17 -1.49 -11.13 3.92
N THR A 18 -1.26 -9.95 3.33
CA THR A 18 -2.06 -9.42 2.21
C THR A 18 -1.34 -9.66 0.89
N ASN A 19 -2.09 -9.85 -0.20
CA ASN A 19 -1.50 -9.93 -1.54
C ASN A 19 -1.33 -8.54 -2.19
N SER A 20 -1.97 -7.54 -1.60
CA SER A 20 -2.08 -6.20 -2.17
C SER A 20 -0.99 -5.23 -1.72
N VAL A 21 -0.34 -5.50 -0.59
CA VAL A 21 0.59 -4.58 0.06
C VAL A 21 1.79 -5.34 0.62
N GLU A 22 2.95 -4.73 0.53
CA GLU A 22 4.25 -5.28 0.93
C GLU A 22 4.89 -4.37 2.00
N PRO A 23 5.89 -4.83 2.76
CA PRO A 23 6.36 -4.14 3.97
C PRO A 23 7.23 -2.89 3.72
N PHE A 24 7.47 -2.49 2.46
CA PHE A 24 8.27 -1.30 2.15
C PHE A 24 7.42 -0.03 2.23
N ILE A 25 7.01 0.31 3.45
CA ILE A 25 6.14 1.46 3.75
C ILE A 25 6.86 2.45 4.68
N ALA A 26 6.74 3.74 4.35
CA ALA A 26 7.39 4.83 5.08
C ALA A 26 6.66 5.31 6.34
N ASP A 27 5.36 5.01 6.46
CA ASP A 27 4.47 5.69 7.39
C ASP A 27 3.91 4.76 8.49
N VAL A 28 3.33 5.38 9.52
CA VAL A 28 2.59 4.70 10.59
C VAL A 28 1.14 4.58 10.17
N GLU A 29 0.56 3.40 10.40
CA GLU A 29 -0.82 3.10 10.04
C GLU A 29 -1.80 4.08 10.70
N TYR A 30 -2.71 4.59 9.89
CA TYR A 30 -3.94 5.25 10.35
C TYR A 30 -5.15 4.49 9.82
N GLU A 31 -6.32 4.76 10.39
CA GLU A 31 -7.58 4.11 10.02
C GLU A 31 -7.90 4.20 8.51
N ASN A 32 -7.57 5.33 7.86
CA ASN A 32 -7.70 5.48 6.41
C ASN A 32 -6.72 4.62 5.61
N GLY A 33 -5.54 4.31 6.18
CA GLY A 33 -4.58 3.36 5.63
C GLY A 33 -5.12 1.94 5.64
N ALA A 34 -5.61 1.48 6.79
CA ALA A 34 -6.22 0.15 6.93
C ALA A 34 -7.35 -0.06 5.91
N ARG A 35 -8.26 0.91 5.80
CA ARG A 35 -9.37 0.87 4.83
C ARG A 35 -8.90 0.83 3.37
N LEU A 36 -7.77 1.47 3.07
CA LEU A 36 -7.17 1.40 1.73
C LEU A 36 -6.61 0.01 1.45
N VAL A 37 -5.96 -0.63 2.43
CA VAL A 37 -5.48 -2.03 2.32
C VAL A 37 -6.67 -2.96 2.07
N ASP A 38 -7.74 -2.86 2.86
CA ASP A 38 -8.95 -3.67 2.70
C ASP A 38 -9.57 -3.49 1.31
N LEU A 39 -9.69 -2.26 0.84
CA LEU A 39 -10.22 -1.96 -0.49
C LEU A 39 -9.36 -2.60 -1.57
N CYS A 40 -8.04 -2.52 -1.46
CA CYS A 40 -7.11 -3.10 -2.42
C CYS A 40 -7.22 -4.64 -2.42
N GLU A 41 -7.29 -5.28 -1.25
CA GLU A 41 -7.41 -6.74 -1.15
C GLU A 41 -8.73 -7.27 -1.72
N ILE A 42 -9.85 -6.62 -1.39
CA ILE A 42 -11.18 -7.01 -1.91
C ILE A 42 -11.22 -6.94 -3.45
N ASN A 43 -10.50 -5.99 -4.05
CA ASN A 43 -10.53 -5.75 -5.48
C ASN A 43 -9.35 -6.37 -6.24
N ASN A 44 -8.50 -7.14 -5.56
CA ASN A 44 -7.26 -7.68 -6.12
C ASN A 44 -6.41 -6.57 -6.79
N ILE A 45 -6.17 -5.47 -6.07
CA ILE A 45 -5.38 -4.33 -6.54
C ILE A 45 -4.09 -4.29 -5.74
N ILE A 46 -2.95 -4.35 -6.41
CA ILE A 46 -1.66 -4.18 -5.76
C ILE A 46 -1.31 -2.70 -5.62
N VAL A 47 -0.72 -2.32 -4.49
CA VAL A 47 -0.14 -0.99 -4.29
C VAL A 47 1.35 -1.05 -4.60
N SER A 48 1.72 -0.83 -5.86
CA SER A 48 3.08 -1.07 -6.35
C SER A 48 4.18 -0.33 -5.59
N ASN A 49 3.88 0.84 -5.01
CA ASN A 49 4.85 1.65 -4.28
C ASN A 49 5.40 0.93 -3.04
N THR A 50 4.66 -0.04 -2.50
CA THR A 50 5.06 -0.78 -1.30
C THR A 50 5.87 -2.03 -1.61
N PHE A 51 5.99 -2.43 -2.88
CA PHE A 51 6.65 -3.68 -3.31
C PHE A 51 8.17 -3.51 -3.52
N PHE A 52 8.63 -2.29 -3.74
CA PHE A 52 10.03 -2.02 -4.03
C PHE A 52 10.70 -1.34 -2.84
N GLN A 53 11.82 -1.90 -2.39
CA GLN A 53 12.64 -1.24 -1.39
C GLN A 53 13.24 0.05 -1.97
N GLN A 54 12.86 1.19 -1.40
CA GLN A 54 13.40 2.49 -1.77
C GLN A 54 13.97 3.20 -0.54
N LYS A 55 14.82 4.21 -0.74
CA LYS A 55 15.23 5.10 0.36
C LYS A 55 14.01 5.87 0.87
N LEU A 56 13.92 6.08 2.17
CA LEU A 56 12.78 6.77 2.82
C LEU A 56 12.45 8.12 2.16
N LEU A 57 13.48 8.89 1.77
CA LEU A 57 13.35 10.18 1.07
C LEU A 57 12.55 10.09 -0.25
N HIS A 58 12.53 8.93 -0.90
CA HIS A 58 11.84 8.71 -2.17
C HIS A 58 10.44 8.10 -2.01
N GLN A 59 10.09 7.63 -0.80
CA GLN A 59 8.80 7.01 -0.53
C GLN A 59 7.71 8.04 -0.18
N THR A 60 8.09 9.26 0.20
CA THR A 60 7.15 10.29 0.66
C THR A 60 6.87 11.32 -0.42
N SER A 61 5.62 11.79 -0.51
CA SER A 61 5.16 12.72 -1.55
C SER A 61 4.65 14.06 -1.01
N TRP A 62 4.29 14.12 0.28
CA TRP A 62 3.73 15.33 0.89
C TRP A 62 4.38 15.66 2.23
N MET A 63 4.69 16.93 2.45
CA MET A 63 5.23 17.44 3.72
C MET A 63 4.15 18.23 4.46
N ARG A 64 3.88 17.86 5.72
CA ARG A 64 2.97 18.60 6.59
C ARG A 64 3.50 20.02 6.85
N PRO A 65 2.72 21.08 6.53
CA PRO A 65 3.07 22.43 6.91
C PRO A 65 3.18 22.57 8.44
N GLY A 66 4.26 23.18 8.92
CA GLY A 66 4.50 23.43 10.35
C GLY A 66 5.61 22.58 10.94
N ASN A 67 5.44 21.26 10.99
CA ASN A 67 6.40 20.35 11.64
C ASN A 67 7.39 19.66 10.67
N LYS A 68 7.26 19.89 9.37
CA LYS A 68 8.13 19.34 8.31
C LYS A 68 8.21 17.80 8.30
N ILE A 69 7.17 17.13 8.76
CA ILE A 69 7.05 15.67 8.69
C ILE A 69 6.56 15.30 7.28
N TRP A 70 7.24 14.32 6.67
CA TRP A 70 6.92 13.81 5.35
C TRP A 70 6.04 12.57 5.44
N HIS A 71 5.10 12.44 4.51
CA HIS A 71 4.12 11.37 4.45
C HIS A 71 4.03 10.80 3.04
N MET A 72 3.72 9.51 2.95
CA MET A 72 3.34 8.85 1.70
C MET A 72 1.82 8.89 1.59
N ILE A 73 1.29 9.69 0.66
CA ILE A 73 -0.16 9.77 0.39
C ILE A 73 -0.51 9.54 -1.08
N ASP A 74 0.50 9.58 -1.97
CA ASP A 74 0.35 9.26 -3.38
C ASP A 74 0.70 7.80 -3.65
N TYR A 75 -0.22 7.10 -4.31
CA TYR A 75 -0.08 5.68 -4.58
C TYR A 75 -0.30 5.35 -6.05
N THR A 76 0.58 4.49 -6.56
CA THR A 76 0.36 3.76 -7.82
C THR A 76 -0.27 2.42 -7.50
N ARG A 77 -1.36 2.14 -8.21
CA ARG A 77 -2.17 0.93 -8.04
C ARG A 77 -2.27 0.24 -9.39
N ALA A 78 -2.13 -1.08 -9.39
CA ALA A 78 -2.29 -1.92 -10.57
C ALA A 78 -3.21 -3.10 -10.25
N SER A 79 -3.89 -3.62 -11.26
CA SER A 79 -4.60 -4.90 -11.08
C SER A 79 -3.59 -5.96 -10.69
N GLY A 80 -3.87 -6.68 -9.60
CA GLY A 80 -3.21 -7.93 -9.27
C GLY A 80 -3.47 -8.95 -10.38
N ALA A 81 -2.57 -9.92 -10.51
CA ALA A 81 -2.84 -11.07 -11.36
C ALA A 81 -4.08 -11.79 -10.81
N ALA A 82 -5.01 -12.19 -11.69
CA ALA A 82 -6.07 -13.09 -11.28
C ALA A 82 -5.41 -14.35 -10.71
N GLN A 83 -5.76 -14.77 -9.50
CA GLN A 83 -5.40 -16.12 -9.06
C GLN A 83 -6.03 -17.07 -10.06
N VAL A 84 -5.19 -17.76 -10.84
CA VAL A 84 -5.64 -18.86 -11.69
C VAL A 84 -6.23 -19.89 -10.73
N ASP A 85 -7.53 -20.13 -10.82
CA ASP A 85 -8.14 -21.19 -10.04
C ASP A 85 -7.41 -22.50 -10.40
N GLN A 86 -6.94 -23.23 -9.39
CA GLN A 86 -6.27 -24.53 -9.60
C GLN A 86 -7.26 -25.68 -9.81
N ASN A 87 -8.53 -25.38 -10.06
CA ASN A 87 -9.62 -26.32 -10.28
C ASN A 87 -10.12 -26.21 -11.73
N GLY A 88 -9.23 -26.48 -12.69
CA GLY A 88 -9.62 -26.73 -14.07
C GLY A 88 -10.65 -27.87 -14.17
N PRO A 89 -11.49 -27.87 -15.22
CA PRO A 89 -12.64 -28.78 -15.31
C PRO A 89 -12.18 -30.26 -15.35
N PRO A 90 -13.04 -31.19 -14.89
CA PRO A 90 -12.70 -32.60 -14.67
C PRO A 90 -12.25 -33.35 -15.92
#